data_AF-A0A8T4RSL3-F1
#
_entry.id   AF-A0A8T4RSL3-F1
#
_cell.length_a   1.000
_cell.length_b   1.000
_cell.length_c   1.000
_cell.angle_alpha   90.00
_cell.angle_beta   90.00
_cell.angle_gamma   90.00
#
_symmetry.space_group_name_H-M   'P 1'
#
loop_
_entity.id
_entity.type
_entity.pdbx_description
1 polymer ?
#
loop_
_entity_poly.entity_id
_entity_poly.type
_entity_poly.pdbx_seq_one_letter_code
_entity_poly.pdbx_strand_id
1 'polypeptide(L)'
;MKQSNTIRNRREYLIGNLKYDYDKLNDLLYVYKKDSNAYSTVMVGDFHLELNKQGELVGIEVLQASDILNEYGISKKILDNIEKIELKVVVNNNSMLIFLVINGLEQQRHATITMNNLESPIIQAIEAA
;
A
#
# COMPACT_ATOMS: atom_id res chain seq x y z
N MET A 1 -14.45 -6.56 -43.37
CA MET A 1 -14.38 -6.85 -41.92
C MET A 1 -15.06 -5.71 -41.17
N LYS A 2 -16.16 -5.98 -40.45
CA LYS A 2 -16.81 -4.97 -39.60
C LYS A 2 -15.96 -4.81 -38.34
N GLN A 3 -15.45 -3.61 -38.07
CA GLN A 3 -14.86 -3.29 -36.77
C GLN A 3 -15.98 -3.36 -35.73
N SER A 4 -16.00 -4.42 -34.95
CA SER A 4 -16.87 -4.54 -33.79
C SER A 4 -16.42 -3.53 -32.74
N ASN A 5 -17.22 -2.49 -32.52
CA ASN A 5 -17.09 -1.57 -31.40
C ASN A 5 -17.32 -2.35 -30.10
N THR A 6 -16.26 -2.91 -29.52
CA THR A 6 -16.33 -3.53 -28.20
C THR A 6 -16.46 -2.42 -27.17
N ILE A 7 -17.66 -2.22 -26.64
CA ILE A 7 -17.90 -1.34 -25.50
C ILE A 7 -17.05 -1.87 -24.35
N ARG A 8 -16.00 -1.13 -23.97
CA ARG A 8 -15.13 -1.49 -22.85
C ARG A 8 -15.86 -1.19 -21.54
N ASN A 9 -16.41 -2.21 -20.89
CA ASN A 9 -17.01 -2.10 -19.56
C ASN A 9 -15.90 -2.04 -18.50
N ARG A 10 -15.21 -0.90 -18.39
CA ARG A 10 -14.27 -0.61 -17.31
C ARG A 10 -15.04 -0.05 -16.13
N ARG A 11 -14.94 -0.71 -14.97
CA ARG A 11 -15.42 -0.19 -13.67
C ARG A 11 -14.23 0.09 -12.79
N GLU A 12 -14.23 1.24 -12.15
CA GLU A 12 -13.19 1.67 -11.22
C GLU A 12 -13.86 2.21 -9.97
N TYR A 13 -13.41 1.75 -8.80
CA TYR A 13 -13.96 2.18 -7.54
C TYR A 13 -12.91 2.16 -6.43
N LEU A 14 -13.03 3.12 -5.52
CA LEU A 14 -12.35 3.11 -4.24
C LEU A 14 -13.26 2.42 -3.22
N ILE A 15 -12.68 1.56 -2.40
CA ILE A 15 -13.43 0.93 -1.32
C ILE A 15 -13.48 1.92 -0.15
N GLY A 16 -14.68 2.43 0.13
CA GLY A 16 -14.93 3.29 1.29
C GLY A 16 -15.06 2.50 2.59
N ASN A 17 -14.96 3.19 3.73
CA ASN A 17 -15.10 2.62 5.07
C ASN A 17 -14.18 1.42 5.35
N LEU A 18 -12.94 1.49 4.89
CA LEU A 18 -11.93 0.47 5.16
C LEU A 18 -11.50 0.48 6.63
N LYS A 19 -11.25 -0.72 7.12
CA LYS A 19 -10.54 -1.04 8.36
C LYS A 19 -9.40 -1.97 8.01
N TYR A 20 -8.44 -2.04 8.91
CA TYR A 20 -7.32 -2.94 8.78
C TYR A 20 -6.92 -3.45 10.15
N ASP A 21 -6.28 -4.61 10.15
CA ASP A 21 -5.62 -5.20 11.29
C ASP A 21 -4.32 -5.87 10.82
N TYR A 22 -3.23 -5.62 11.55
CA TYR A 22 -1.96 -6.27 11.27
C TYR A 22 -1.56 -7.11 12.48
N ASP A 23 -1.69 -8.43 12.31
CA ASP A 23 -1.30 -9.39 13.32
C ASP A 23 0.19 -9.68 13.19
N LYS A 24 0.96 -9.08 14.11
CA LYS A 24 2.43 -9.20 14.17
C LYS A 24 2.91 -10.61 14.50
N LEU A 25 2.10 -11.41 15.21
CA LEU A 25 2.46 -12.76 15.61
C LEU A 25 2.37 -13.72 14.42
N ASN A 26 1.33 -13.54 13.61
CA ASN A 26 1.08 -14.37 12.43
C ASN A 26 1.63 -13.78 11.12
N ASP A 27 2.19 -12.56 11.17
CA ASP A 27 2.62 -11.77 10.02
C ASP A 27 1.52 -11.68 8.94
N LEU A 28 0.34 -11.27 9.38
CA LEU A 28 -0.88 -11.23 8.57
C LEU A 28 -1.43 -9.82 8.55
N LEU A 29 -1.51 -9.22 7.36
CA LEU A 29 -2.25 -7.96 7.16
C LEU A 29 -3.64 -8.28 6.62
N TYR A 30 -4.68 -7.88 7.35
CA TYR A 30 -6.06 -7.95 6.90
C TYR A 30 -6.60 -6.54 6.65
N VAL A 31 -7.12 -6.28 5.46
CA VAL A 31 -7.76 -5.02 5.06
C VAL A 31 -9.16 -5.31 4.59
N TYR A 32 -10.17 -4.68 5.19
CA TYR A 32 -11.57 -5.02 4.91
C TYR A 32 -12.50 -3.82 4.97
N LYS A 33 -13.59 -3.92 4.21
CA LYS A 33 -14.69 -2.96 4.22
C LYS A 33 -15.55 -3.20 5.46
N LYS A 34 -15.63 -2.20 6.34
CA LYS A 34 -16.51 -2.26 7.52
C LYS A 34 -17.96 -2.46 7.09
N ASP A 35 -18.70 -3.23 7.89
CA ASP A 35 -20.14 -3.50 7.70
C ASP A 35 -20.45 -4.20 6.36
N SER A 36 -19.45 -4.91 5.82
CA SER A 36 -19.60 -5.77 4.65
C SER A 36 -19.46 -7.24 5.03
N ASN A 37 -20.03 -8.13 4.22
CA ASN A 37 -19.97 -9.56 4.42
C ASN A 37 -19.23 -10.22 3.26
N ALA A 38 -18.14 -10.91 3.59
CA ALA A 38 -17.51 -11.84 2.68
C ALA A 38 -18.46 -12.99 2.37
N TYR A 39 -18.56 -13.35 1.10
CA TYR A 39 -19.34 -14.48 0.61
C TYR A 39 -18.46 -15.59 0.07
N SER A 40 -17.33 -15.23 -0.55
CA SER A 40 -16.37 -16.18 -1.09
C SER A 40 -14.96 -15.60 -1.02
N THR A 41 -13.97 -16.48 -0.87
CA THR A 41 -12.55 -16.13 -0.86
C THR A 41 -11.86 -16.72 -2.08
N VAL A 42 -11.07 -15.91 -2.77
CA VAL A 42 -10.22 -16.32 -3.90
C VAL A 42 -8.76 -16.21 -3.49
N MET A 43 -8.02 -17.31 -3.56
CA MET A 43 -6.60 -17.36 -3.19
C MET A 43 -5.72 -17.16 -4.42
N VAL A 44 -4.78 -16.22 -4.35
CA VAL A 44 -3.80 -15.93 -5.40
C VAL A 44 -2.43 -15.81 -4.75
N GLY A 45 -1.69 -16.92 -4.72
CA GLY A 45 -0.48 -17.01 -3.89
C GLY A 45 -0.83 -16.73 -2.43
N ASP A 46 -0.10 -15.80 -1.82
CA ASP A 46 -0.26 -15.38 -0.43
C ASP A 46 -1.31 -14.28 -0.22
N PHE A 47 -2.03 -13.90 -1.28
CA PHE A 47 -3.14 -12.98 -1.21
C PHE A 47 -4.46 -13.75 -1.17
N HIS A 48 -5.27 -13.51 -0.14
CA HIS A 48 -6.65 -13.98 -0.09
C HIS A 48 -7.59 -12.81 -0.35
N LEU A 49 -8.40 -12.91 -1.40
CA LEU A 49 -9.33 -11.86 -1.83
C LEU A 49 -10.74 -12.25 -1.43
N GLU A 50 -11.38 -11.45 -0.59
CA GLU A 50 -12.75 -11.68 -0.15
C GLU A 50 -13.74 -10.89 -1.02
N LEU A 51 -14.71 -11.61 -1.57
CA LEU A 51 -15.74 -11.07 -2.46
C LEU A 51 -17.11 -11.20 -1.80
N ASN A 52 -17.98 -10.20 -2.00
CA ASN A 52 -19.38 -10.29 -1.62
C ASN A 52 -20.21 -11.07 -2.66
N LYS A 53 -21.52 -11.22 -2.42
CA LYS A 53 -22.45 -11.90 -3.33
C LYS A 53 -22.55 -11.26 -4.73
N GLN A 54 -22.17 -9.99 -4.85
CA GLN A 54 -22.16 -9.23 -6.10
C GLN A 54 -20.82 -9.35 -6.84
N GLY A 55 -19.85 -10.08 -6.28
CA GLY A 55 -18.50 -10.22 -6.83
C GLY A 55 -17.62 -8.99 -6.63
N GLU A 56 -18.01 -8.07 -5.73
CA GLU A 56 -17.19 -6.91 -5.38
C GLU A 56 -16.21 -7.29 -4.28
N LEU A 57 -14.96 -6.82 -4.41
CA LEU A 57 -13.95 -6.97 -3.37
C LEU A 57 -14.36 -6.22 -2.09
N VAL A 58 -14.35 -6.93 -0.98
CA VAL A 58 -14.70 -6.42 0.35
C VAL A 58 -13.59 -6.66 1.37
N GLY A 59 -12.62 -7.51 1.08
CA GLY A 59 -11.49 -7.77 1.96
C GLY A 59 -10.28 -8.31 1.21
N ILE A 60 -9.09 -8.11 1.78
CA ILE A 60 -7.84 -8.72 1.37
C ILE A 60 -7.08 -9.14 2.62
N GLU A 61 -6.63 -10.39 2.64
CA GLU A 61 -5.58 -10.84 3.55
C GLU A 61 -4.28 -10.99 2.78
N VAL A 62 -3.18 -10.51 3.36
CA VAL A 62 -1.82 -10.73 2.87
C VAL A 62 -1.11 -11.57 3.92
N LEU A 63 -0.88 -12.84 3.60
CA LEU A 63 -0.06 -13.75 4.41
C LEU A 63 1.41 -13.36 4.27
N GLN A 64 2.23 -13.59 5.30
CA GLN A 64 3.66 -13.22 5.30
C GLN A 64 3.86 -11.74 4.87
N ALA A 65 2.99 -10.87 5.38
CA ALA A 65 2.83 -9.51 4.89
C ALA A 65 4.15 -8.74 4.92
N SER A 66 4.95 -8.93 5.97
CA SER A 66 6.22 -8.24 6.12
C SER A 66 7.26 -8.65 5.09
N ASP A 67 7.27 -9.90 4.63
CA ASP A 67 8.20 -10.35 3.59
C ASP A 67 7.73 -9.90 2.20
N ILE A 68 6.47 -10.14 1.87
CA ILE A 68 5.90 -9.83 0.54
C ILE A 68 5.89 -8.34 0.27
N LEU A 69 5.43 -7.54 1.25
CA LEU A 69 5.26 -6.11 1.04
C LEU A 69 6.61 -5.36 1.11
N ASN A 70 7.64 -5.97 1.72
CA ASN A 70 8.98 -5.40 1.74
C ASN A 70 9.63 -5.36 0.34
N GLU A 71 9.28 -6.28 -0.56
CA GLU A 71 9.67 -6.20 -1.99
C GLU A 71 9.16 -4.93 -2.68
N TYR A 72 8.09 -4.34 -2.14
CA TYR A 72 7.47 -3.10 -2.60
C TYR A 72 7.79 -1.89 -1.71
N GLY A 73 8.79 -2.01 -0.83
CA GLY A 73 9.24 -0.93 0.06
C GLY A 73 8.41 -0.72 1.32
N ILE A 74 7.45 -1.61 1.62
CA ILE A 74 6.66 -1.57 2.84
C ILE A 74 7.32 -2.46 3.89
N SER A 75 8.18 -1.85 4.71
CA SER A 75 8.86 -2.57 5.79
C SER A 75 7.90 -3.00 6.91
N LYS A 76 8.30 -3.99 7.71
CA LYS A 76 7.59 -4.39 8.93
C LYS A 76 7.29 -3.22 9.87
N LYS A 77 8.19 -2.22 9.93
CA LYS A 77 7.99 -1.01 10.73
C LYS A 77 6.82 -0.15 10.23
N ILE A 78 6.60 -0.10 8.92
CA ILE A 78 5.46 0.59 8.31
C ILE A 78 4.18 -0.17 8.65
N LEU A 79 4.17 -1.51 8.55
CA LEU A 79 3.03 -2.35 8.93
C LEU A 79 2.67 -2.21 10.42
N ASP A 80 3.68 -2.07 11.28
CA ASP A 80 3.51 -1.83 12.72
C ASP A 80 2.87 -0.47 13.05
N ASN A 81 2.95 0.50 12.13
CA ASN A 81 2.56 1.90 12.33
C ASN A 81 1.77 2.43 11.12
N ILE A 82 0.84 1.63 10.61
CA ILE A 82 -0.05 2.02 9.52
C ILE A 82 -0.88 3.22 10.00
N GLU A 83 -0.91 4.29 9.21
CA GLU A 83 -1.79 5.43 9.46
C GLU A 83 -3.05 5.33 8.60
N LYS A 84 -2.85 4.95 7.33
CA LYS A 84 -3.90 4.96 6.33
C LYS A 84 -3.69 3.83 5.34
N ILE A 85 -4.79 3.16 5.02
CA ILE A 85 -4.87 2.23 3.89
C ILE A 85 -5.93 2.70 2.92
N GLU A 86 -5.62 2.60 1.64
CA GLU A 86 -6.57 2.77 0.56
C GLU A 86 -6.58 1.51 -0.31
N LEU A 87 -7.77 1.12 -0.75
CA LEU A 87 -7.94 0.01 -1.65
C LEU A 87 -8.75 0.46 -2.86
N LYS A 88 -8.13 0.33 -4.03
CA LYS A 88 -8.73 0.68 -5.32
C LYS A 88 -8.81 -0.55 -6.19
N VAL A 89 -9.96 -0.72 -6.84
CA VAL A 89 -10.19 -1.84 -7.75
C VAL A 89 -10.55 -1.31 -9.13
N VAL A 90 -9.91 -1.88 -10.15
CA VAL A 90 -10.23 -1.64 -11.55
C VAL A 90 -10.58 -2.98 -12.18
N VAL A 91 -11.84 -3.12 -12.60
CA VAL A 91 -12.33 -4.30 -13.31
C VAL A 91 -12.47 -3.96 -14.80
N ASN A 92 -11.85 -4.74 -15.66
CA ASN A 92 -11.93 -4.58 -17.11
C ASN A 92 -12.11 -5.95 -17.78
N ASN A 93 -13.27 -6.19 -18.38
CA ASN A 93 -13.62 -7.46 -19.00
C ASN A 93 -13.36 -8.65 -18.06
N ASN A 94 -12.30 -9.42 -18.32
CA ASN A 94 -11.94 -10.64 -17.57
C ASN A 94 -10.75 -10.42 -16.61
N SER A 95 -10.37 -9.18 -16.33
CA SER A 95 -9.30 -8.87 -15.38
C SER A 95 -9.77 -7.95 -14.25
N MET A 96 -9.20 -8.18 -13.07
CA MET A 96 -9.32 -7.32 -11.90
C MET A 96 -7.91 -6.87 -11.52
N LEU A 97 -7.70 -5.56 -11.46
CA LEU A 97 -6.49 -4.97 -10.90
C LEU A 97 -6.83 -4.39 -9.53
N ILE A 98 -5.99 -4.70 -8.56
CA ILE A 98 -6.17 -4.30 -7.17
C ILE A 98 -4.95 -3.46 -6.80
N PHE A 99 -5.18 -2.24 -6.32
CA PHE A 99 -4.14 -1.35 -5.82
C PHE A 99 -4.32 -1.20 -4.32
N LEU A 100 -3.40 -1.80 -3.57
CA LEU A 100 -3.29 -1.63 -2.12
C LEU A 100 -2.27 -0.53 -1.84
N VAL A 101 -2.71 0.57 -1.22
CA VAL A 101 -1.84 1.67 -0.82
C VAL A 101 -1.77 1.69 0.70
N ILE A 102 -0.55 1.59 1.23
CA ILE A 102 -0.28 1.59 2.67
C ILE A 102 0.60 2.80 2.97
N ASN A 103 0.11 3.69 3.83
CA ASN A 103 0.88 4.79 4.39
C ASN A 103 1.13 4.49 5.87
N GLY A 104 2.38 4.58 6.30
CA GLY A 104 2.74 4.49 7.71
C GLY A 104 3.63 5.63 8.14
N LEU A 105 3.80 5.76 9.46
CA LEU A 105 4.68 6.74 10.07
C LEU A 105 6.16 6.42 9.75
N GLU A 106 6.75 7.14 8.82
CA GLU A 106 8.19 7.34 8.88
C GLU A 106 8.47 8.36 9.99
N GLN A 107 9.12 7.92 11.08
CA GLN A 107 9.76 8.87 11.99
C GLN A 107 10.77 9.68 11.19
N GLN A 108 10.42 10.90 10.78
CA GLN A 108 11.38 11.90 10.35
C GLN A 108 12.35 12.12 11.51
N ARG A 109 13.52 11.47 11.46
CA ARG A 109 14.64 11.81 12.33
C ARG A 109 15.24 13.09 11.79
N HIS A 110 14.76 14.22 12.29
CA HIS A 110 15.46 15.49 12.13
C HIS A 110 16.71 15.45 13.00
N ALA A 111 17.88 15.37 12.37
CA ALA A 111 19.14 15.68 13.01
C ALA A 111 19.50 17.13 12.65
N THR A 112 19.40 18.03 13.62
CA THR A 112 20.02 19.35 13.50
C THR A 112 21.51 19.19 13.73
N ILE A 113 22.30 19.20 12.66
CA ILE A 113 23.75 19.31 12.76
C ILE A 113 24.07 20.80 12.91
N THR A 114 24.36 21.24 14.13
CA THR A 114 24.93 22.58 14.35
C THR A 114 26.43 22.51 14.11
N MET A 115 26.88 23.00 12.95
CA MET A 115 28.31 23.16 12.68
C MET A 115 28.81 24.48 13.28
N ASN A 116 29.17 24.46 14.56
CA ASN A 116 29.98 25.52 15.14
C ASN A 116 31.45 25.12 14.95
N ASN A 117 32.18 25.87 14.12
CA ASN A 117 33.58 25.68 13.71
C ASN A 117 33.85 24.80 12.48
N LEU A 118 33.24 25.15 11.34
CA LEU A 118 33.98 25.05 10.09
C LEU A 118 34.64 26.40 9.82
N GLU A 119 35.91 26.53 10.18
CA GLU A 119 36.80 27.37 9.38
C GLU A 119 36.76 26.79 7.97
N SER A 120 35.99 27.42 7.09
CA SER A 120 35.87 26.98 5.71
C SER A 120 37.25 27.06 5.05
N PRO A 121 37.73 26.01 4.36
CA PRO A 121 38.98 26.05 3.59
C PRO A 121 38.99 27.18 2.54
N ILE A 122 37.80 27.66 2.15
CA ILE A 122 37.62 28.77 1.22
C ILE A 122 38.07 30.10 1.87
N ILE A 123 37.82 30.32 3.17
CA ILE A 123 38.24 31.54 3.87
C ILE A 123 39.77 31.55 4.04
N GLN A 124 40.38 30.42 4.41
CA GLN A 124 41.84 30.29 4.49
C GLN A 124 42.53 30.51 3.13
N ALA A 125 41.88 30.15 2.02
CA ALA A 125 42.40 30.39 0.67
C ALA A 125 42.24 31.85 0.19
N ILE A 126 41.28 32.60 0.74
CA ILE A 126 41.06 34.03 0.42
C ILE A 126 42.00 34.93 1.23
N GLU A 127 42.35 34.56 2.47
CA GLU A 127 43.27 35.34 3.32
C GLU A 127 44.76 35.12 2.98
N ALA A 128 45.10 34.08 2.21
CA ALA A 128 46.46 33.75 1.79
C ALA A 128 46.86 34.30 0.41
N ALA A 129 46.00 35.09 -0.25
CA ALA A 129 46.23 35.71 -1.57
C ALA A 129 46.34 37.24 -1.44
#